data_AF-A0A6N9P0U4-F1
#
_entry.id   AF-A0A6N9P0U4-F1
#
_cell.length_a   1.000
_cell.length_b   1.000
_cell.length_c   1.000
_cell.angle_alpha   90.00
_cell.angle_beta   90.00
_cell.angle_gamma   90.00
#
_symmetry.space_group_name_H-M   'P 1'
#
loop_
_entity.id
_entity.type
_entity.pdbx_description
1 polymer ?
#
loop_
_entity_poly.entity_id
_entity_poly.type
_entity_poly.pdbx_seq_one_letter_code
_entity_poly.pdbx_strand_id
1 'polypeptide(L)'
;MEYVIRHCESGKYLSLVKLRNEAVWVDLDKAHRFSDRQKVDNFMRMNFNNAVKGQIRESEVEILPCDTAHMPFDNSGTLRAEITEEQASVYLDTLPDMIGQMYETGRIMRVLLSYYSDQVRVADKAQEDMLHKIEFTNANVVDGFKLYKALQEIRQRRRQCKDVCDMLGTIHRSGTVSSLMNLQNEMTKYHEHLETRTYTPRILEELFNTITSANLDKVLSGVQNIESEENLDESA
;
A
#
# COMPACT_ATOMS: atom_id res chain seq x y z
N MET A 1 2.67 10.89 -17.39
CA MET A 1 1.89 9.71 -17.83
C MET A 1 2.83 8.52 -17.80
N GLU A 2 2.48 7.46 -17.06
CA GLU A 2 3.34 6.28 -16.96
C GLU A 2 3.11 5.35 -18.16
N TYR A 3 4.10 4.50 -18.46
CA TYR A 3 4.02 3.54 -19.57
C TYR A 3 4.42 2.15 -19.12
N VAL A 4 3.80 1.13 -19.71
CA VAL A 4 4.09 -0.29 -19.51
C VAL A 4 4.30 -0.98 -20.86
N ILE A 5 5.03 -2.08 -20.86
CA ILE A 5 5.24 -2.92 -22.04
C ILE A 5 4.41 -4.20 -21.87
N ARG A 6 3.51 -4.48 -22.81
CA ARG A 6 2.64 -5.66 -22.83
C ARG A 6 3.09 -6.61 -23.94
N HIS A 7 3.12 -7.91 -23.65
CA HIS A 7 3.30 -8.94 -24.66
C HIS A 7 1.96 -9.21 -25.36
N CYS A 8 1.93 -9.08 -26.68
CA CYS A 8 0.70 -9.09 -27.46
C CYS A 8 -0.06 -10.42 -27.37
N GLU A 9 0.67 -11.55 -27.40
CA GLU A 9 0.05 -12.88 -27.40
C GLU A 9 -0.43 -13.31 -26.01
N SER A 10 0.37 -13.10 -24.97
CA SER A 10 0.02 -13.56 -23.61
C SER A 10 -0.80 -12.54 -22.81
N GLY A 11 -0.83 -11.29 -23.25
CA GLY A 11 -1.46 -10.18 -22.53
C GLY A 11 -0.76 -9.77 -21.24
N LYS A 12 0.40 -10.37 -20.91
CA LYS A 12 1.18 -10.09 -19.70
C LYS A 12 2.11 -8.88 -19.89
N TYR A 13 2.55 -8.32 -18.76
CA TYR A 13 3.36 -7.10 -18.71
C TYR A 13 4.79 -7.38 -18.27
N LEU A 14 5.71 -6.57 -18.77
CA LEU A 14 7.13 -6.67 -18.47
C LEU A 14 7.42 -6.20 -17.03
N SER A 15 8.13 -7.02 -16.25
CA SER A 15 8.70 -6.65 -14.95
C SER A 15 10.20 -6.85 -14.93
N LEU A 16 10.94 -5.86 -14.43
CA LEU A 16 12.40 -5.87 -14.38
C LEU A 16 12.89 -6.31 -13.01
N VAL A 17 13.50 -7.49 -12.94
CA VAL A 17 14.07 -8.02 -11.70
C VAL A 17 15.45 -7.41 -11.47
N LYS A 18 15.53 -6.39 -10.60
CA LYS A 18 16.74 -5.59 -10.31
C LYS A 18 17.99 -6.41 -9.96
N LEU A 19 17.83 -7.60 -9.39
CA LEU A 19 18.95 -8.47 -8.96
C LEU A 19 19.56 -9.32 -10.08
N ARG A 20 18.84 -9.54 -11.19
CA ARG A 20 19.25 -10.46 -12.26
C ARG A 20 19.33 -9.83 -13.64
N ASN A 21 18.98 -8.54 -13.75
CA ASN A 21 18.88 -7.80 -15.01
C ASN A 21 18.08 -8.57 -16.08
N GLU A 22 17.02 -9.24 -15.61
CA GLU A 22 16.22 -10.17 -16.37
C GLU A 22 14.76 -9.73 -16.31
N ALA A 23 14.08 -9.85 -17.44
CA ALA A 23 12.67 -9.53 -17.56
C ALA A 23 11.81 -10.77 -17.25
N VAL A 24 10.70 -10.55 -16.54
CA VAL A 24 9.67 -11.56 -16.29
C VAL A 24 8.33 -11.00 -16.72
N TRP A 25 7.48 -11.85 -17.30
CA TRP A 25 6.13 -11.51 -17.73
C TRP A 25 5.12 -11.78 -16.62
N VAL A 26 4.52 -10.72 -16.10
CA VAL A 26 3.65 -10.72 -14.92
C VAL A 26 2.34 -9.99 -15.20
N ASP A 27 1.43 -10.00 -14.23
CA ASP A 27 0.20 -9.19 -14.30
C ASP A 27 0.51 -7.70 -14.08
N LEU A 28 -0.43 -6.83 -14.45
CA LEU A 28 -0.23 -5.38 -14.50
C LEU A 28 0.17 -4.76 -13.15
N ASP A 29 -0.26 -5.36 -12.04
CA ASP A 29 0.07 -4.94 -10.67
C ASP A 29 1.57 -4.97 -10.38
N LYS A 30 2.28 -5.94 -10.98
CA LYS A 30 3.72 -6.20 -10.80
C LYS A 30 4.57 -5.69 -11.96
N ALA A 31 3.94 -5.07 -12.95
CA ALA A 31 4.62 -4.52 -14.12
C ALA A 31 5.62 -3.42 -13.75
N HIS A 32 6.70 -3.33 -14.50
CA HIS A 32 7.62 -2.21 -14.41
C HIS A 32 7.00 -0.98 -15.09
N ARG A 33 6.94 0.13 -14.35
CA ARG A 33 6.32 1.38 -14.80
C ARG A 33 7.39 2.38 -15.19
N PHE A 34 7.39 2.79 -16.45
CA PHE A 34 8.27 3.85 -16.95
C PHE A 34 7.59 5.19 -16.71
N SER A 35 8.31 6.14 -16.11
CA SER A 35 7.72 7.44 -15.74
C SER A 35 7.35 8.34 -16.94
N ASP A 36 7.87 8.04 -18.13
CA ASP A 36 7.68 8.82 -19.35
C ASP A 36 7.99 8.00 -20.61
N ARG A 37 7.43 8.41 -21.76
CA ARG A 37 7.54 7.74 -23.07
C ARG A 37 9.00 7.64 -23.52
N GLN A 38 9.77 8.71 -23.33
CA GLN A 38 11.17 8.73 -23.74
C GLN A 38 12.01 7.66 -23.00
N LYS A 39 11.64 7.33 -21.76
CA LYS A 39 12.36 6.30 -20.97
C LYS A 39 12.05 4.89 -21.45
N VAL A 40 10.79 4.60 -21.81
CA VAL A 40 10.43 3.29 -22.36
C VAL A 40 11.06 3.11 -23.75
N ASP A 41 11.05 4.13 -24.61
CA ASP A 41 11.67 4.06 -25.94
C ASP A 41 13.20 3.84 -25.83
N ASN A 42 13.87 4.53 -24.91
CA ASN A 42 15.29 4.29 -24.63
C ASN A 42 15.57 2.87 -24.14
N PHE A 43 14.68 2.32 -23.29
CA PHE A 43 14.79 0.94 -22.83
C PHE A 43 14.61 -0.06 -23.98
N MET A 44 13.61 0.14 -24.84
CA MET A 44 13.35 -0.70 -26.01
C MET A 44 14.58 -0.75 -26.93
N ARG A 45 15.18 0.41 -27.21
CA ARG A 45 16.34 0.51 -28.10
C ARG A 45 17.62 -0.09 -27.54
N MET A 46 17.88 0.07 -26.24
CA MET A 46 19.21 -0.21 -25.65
C MET A 46 19.26 -1.49 -24.82
N ASN A 47 18.15 -1.88 -24.17
CA ASN A 47 18.17 -2.85 -23.08
C ASN A 47 17.17 -4.00 -23.27
N PHE A 48 16.13 -3.86 -24.09
CA PHE A 48 15.05 -4.84 -24.20
C PHE A 48 15.55 -6.22 -24.59
N ASN A 49 16.29 -6.35 -25.70
CA ASN A 49 16.79 -7.65 -26.18
C ASN A 49 17.68 -8.36 -25.17
N ASN A 50 18.45 -7.60 -24.38
CA ASN A 50 19.29 -8.15 -23.32
C ASN A 50 18.43 -8.60 -22.12
N ALA A 51 17.44 -7.80 -21.73
CA ALA A 51 16.55 -8.08 -20.60
C ALA A 51 15.68 -9.33 -20.85
N VAL A 52 15.15 -9.51 -22.06
CA VAL A 52 14.33 -10.67 -22.44
C VAL A 52 15.15 -11.87 -22.93
N LYS A 53 16.47 -11.73 -23.04
CA LYS A 53 17.42 -12.78 -23.49
C LYS A 53 16.98 -13.52 -24.76
N GLY A 54 16.36 -12.80 -25.71
CA GLY A 54 15.87 -13.36 -26.97
C GLY A 54 14.63 -14.25 -26.87
N GLN A 55 13.93 -14.27 -25.73
CA GLN A 55 12.69 -15.02 -25.57
C GLN A 55 11.54 -14.45 -26.40
N ILE A 56 11.56 -13.12 -26.63
CA ILE A 56 10.49 -12.37 -27.30
C ILE A 56 11.13 -11.29 -28.18
N ARG A 57 10.54 -11.04 -29.35
CA ARG A 57 10.95 -10.00 -30.30
C ARG A 57 10.25 -8.68 -30.00
N GLU A 58 10.87 -7.59 -30.43
CA GLU A 58 10.31 -6.24 -30.28
C GLU A 58 8.96 -6.08 -31.00
N SER A 59 8.74 -6.79 -32.11
CA SER A 59 7.46 -6.80 -32.83
C SER A 59 6.32 -7.51 -32.08
N GLU A 60 6.62 -8.25 -31.02
CA GLU A 60 5.66 -9.06 -30.25
C GLU A 60 5.19 -8.33 -28.98
N VAL A 61 5.60 -7.07 -28.82
CA VAL A 61 5.26 -6.26 -27.66
C VAL A 61 4.70 -4.90 -28.07
N GLU A 62 3.83 -4.35 -27.23
CA GLU A 62 3.26 -3.02 -27.41
C GLU A 62 3.52 -2.15 -26.17
N ILE A 63 3.69 -0.85 -26.41
CA ILE A 63 3.87 0.15 -25.36
C ILE A 63 2.52 0.82 -25.11
N LEU A 64 1.99 0.64 -23.91
CA LEU A 64 0.69 1.19 -23.52
C LEU A 64 0.86 2.30 -22.47
N PRO A 65 0.11 3.41 -22.60
CA PRO A 65 -0.02 4.36 -21.50
C PRO A 65 -0.72 3.66 -20.34
N CYS A 66 -0.17 3.79 -19.15
CA CYS A 66 -0.79 3.33 -17.93
C CYS A 66 -1.62 4.46 -17.35
N ASP A 67 -2.87 4.59 -17.82
CA ASP A 67 -3.85 5.43 -17.15
C ASP A 67 -4.21 4.78 -15.82
N THR A 68 -3.82 5.43 -14.72
CA THR A 68 -4.13 5.03 -13.34
C THR A 68 -5.64 4.93 -13.07
N ALA A 69 -6.48 5.46 -13.96
CA ALA A 69 -7.93 5.35 -13.92
C ALA A 69 -8.50 3.97 -14.33
N HIS A 70 -7.69 3.09 -14.94
CA HIS A 70 -8.10 1.75 -15.41
C HIS A 70 -7.17 0.65 -14.91
N MET A 71 -6.80 0.69 -13.63
CA MET A 71 -6.32 -0.55 -12.99
C MET A 71 -7.49 -1.55 -13.01
N PRO A 72 -7.33 -2.75 -13.59
CA PRO A 72 -8.34 -3.79 -13.44
C PRO A 72 -8.47 -4.09 -11.95
N PHE A 73 -9.65 -3.81 -11.42
CA PHE A 73 -10.06 -4.26 -10.09
C PHE A 73 -9.88 -5.79 -10.07
N ASP A 74 -9.08 -6.29 -9.12
CA ASP A 74 -8.86 -7.73 -8.94
C ASP A 74 -10.21 -8.39 -8.62
N ASN A 75 -10.80 -9.03 -9.63
CA ASN A 75 -12.07 -9.73 -9.53
C ASN A 75 -11.93 -11.14 -8.95
N SER A 76 -10.84 -11.47 -8.26
CA SER A 76 -10.71 -12.73 -7.51
C SER A 76 -11.62 -12.74 -6.28
N GLY A 77 -12.93 -12.82 -6.53
CA GLY A 77 -14.00 -12.86 -5.55
C GLY A 77 -14.86 -11.60 -5.53
N THR A 78 -15.49 -11.24 -6.64
CA THR A 78 -16.45 -10.13 -6.64
C THR A 78 -17.65 -10.46 -5.75
N LEU A 79 -17.65 -9.95 -4.52
CA LEU A 79 -18.87 -9.59 -3.81
C LEU A 79 -19.55 -8.53 -4.69
N ARG A 80 -20.67 -8.86 -5.32
CA ARG A 80 -21.52 -7.84 -5.94
C ARG A 80 -21.80 -6.79 -4.87
N ALA A 81 -21.43 -5.54 -5.12
CA ALA A 81 -21.73 -4.44 -4.21
C ALA A 81 -23.24 -4.20 -4.22
N GLU A 82 -23.97 -4.96 -3.42
CA GLU A 82 -25.39 -4.71 -3.11
C GLU A 82 -25.48 -3.60 -2.06
N ILE A 83 -24.97 -2.40 -2.40
CA ILE A 83 -25.06 -1.23 -1.52
C ILE A 83 -25.83 -0.11 -2.23
N THR A 84 -26.65 0.61 -1.47
CA THR A 84 -27.33 1.81 -1.94
C THR A 84 -26.37 3.01 -1.94
N GLU A 85 -26.70 4.06 -2.69
CA GLU A 85 -25.94 5.31 -2.70
C GLU A 85 -25.85 5.96 -1.31
N GLU A 86 -26.93 5.87 -0.54
CA GLU A 86 -26.97 6.34 0.85
C GLU A 86 -25.98 5.58 1.74
N GLN A 87 -25.90 4.24 1.59
CA GLN A 87 -24.91 3.43 2.30
C GLN A 87 -23.48 3.76 1.89
N ALA A 88 -23.25 3.99 0.59
CA ALA A 88 -21.94 4.39 0.08
C ALA A 88 -21.48 5.75 0.67
N SER A 89 -22.39 6.73 0.75
CA SER A 89 -22.09 8.03 1.38
C SER A 89 -21.72 7.88 2.85
N VAL A 90 -22.49 7.09 3.60
CA VAL A 90 -22.21 6.83 5.03
C VAL A 90 -20.85 6.16 5.21
N TYR A 91 -20.47 5.23 4.33
CA TYR A 91 -19.14 4.62 4.39
C TYR A 91 -18.04 5.61 4.04
N LEU A 92 -18.23 6.47 3.04
CA LEU A 92 -17.27 7.52 2.69
C LEU A 92 -17.02 8.49 3.84
N ASP A 93 -18.07 8.88 4.55
CA ASP A 93 -17.95 9.80 5.69
C ASP A 93 -17.22 9.18 6.89
N THR A 94 -17.34 7.86 7.08
CA THR A 94 -16.72 7.14 8.22
C THR A 94 -15.31 6.63 7.94
N LEU A 95 -14.91 6.54 6.66
CA LEU A 95 -13.59 6.03 6.25
C LEU A 95 -12.40 6.75 6.90
N PRO A 96 -12.36 8.09 6.99
CA PRO A 96 -11.24 8.79 7.62
C PRO A 96 -11.00 8.36 9.07
N ASP A 97 -12.08 8.22 9.85
CA ASP A 97 -12.00 7.80 11.24
C ASP A 97 -11.54 6.34 11.36
N MET A 98 -12.07 5.45 10.51
CA MET A 98 -11.62 4.05 10.47
C MET A 98 -10.12 3.94 10.15
N ILE A 99 -9.63 4.70 9.17
CA ILE A 99 -8.21 4.75 8.83
C ILE A 99 -7.38 5.29 10.01
N GLY A 100 -7.87 6.33 10.70
CA GLY A 100 -7.23 6.87 11.89
C GLY A 100 -7.09 5.81 13.01
N GLN A 101 -8.16 5.06 13.29
CA GLN A 101 -8.15 3.98 14.28
C GLN A 101 -7.19 2.85 13.89
N MET A 102 -7.15 2.50 12.61
CA MET A 102 -6.24 1.50 12.06
C MET A 102 -4.77 1.90 12.24
N TYR A 103 -4.42 3.15 11.95
CA TYR A 103 -3.08 3.68 12.21
C TYR A 103 -2.71 3.61 13.70
N GLU A 104 -3.62 4.10 14.55
CA GLU A 104 -3.40 4.14 16.00
C GLU A 104 -3.23 2.74 16.58
N THR A 105 -3.98 1.77 16.07
CA THR A 105 -3.82 0.35 16.38
C THR A 105 -2.41 -0.13 16.05
N GLY A 106 -1.91 0.17 14.85
CA GLY A 106 -0.54 -0.17 14.44
C GLY A 106 0.53 0.48 15.33
N ARG A 107 0.30 1.73 15.75
CA ARG A 107 1.19 2.46 16.67
C ARG A 107 1.23 1.80 18.06
N ILE A 108 0.07 1.50 18.64
CA ILE A 108 -0.07 0.83 19.93
C ILE A 108 0.63 -0.53 19.92
N MET A 109 0.46 -1.32 18.86
CA MET A 109 1.14 -2.62 18.73
C MET A 109 2.67 -2.50 18.84
N ARG A 110 3.28 -1.46 18.24
CA ARG A 110 4.72 -1.22 18.36
C ARG A 110 5.13 -0.84 19.79
N VAL A 111 4.36 0.03 20.44
CA VAL A 111 4.61 0.44 21.83
C VAL A 111 4.54 -0.77 22.77
N LEU A 112 3.51 -1.60 22.61
CA LEU A 112 3.34 -2.82 23.39
C LEU A 112 4.51 -3.78 23.17
N LEU A 113 4.93 -3.99 21.93
CA LEU A 113 6.07 -4.87 21.63
C LEU A 113 7.35 -4.37 22.31
N SER A 114 7.61 -3.07 22.27
CA SER A 114 8.75 -2.46 22.96
C SER A 114 8.66 -2.71 24.48
N TYR A 115 7.51 -2.39 25.08
CA TYR A 115 7.30 -2.54 26.52
C TYR A 115 7.51 -3.99 26.97
N TYR A 116 6.84 -4.96 26.34
CA TYR A 116 6.97 -6.37 26.75
C TYR A 116 8.36 -6.94 26.47
N SER A 117 9.05 -6.46 25.43
CA SER A 117 10.46 -6.82 25.19
C SER A 117 11.35 -6.35 26.34
N ASP A 118 11.10 -5.17 26.90
CA ASP A 118 11.83 -4.67 28.06
C ASP A 118 11.48 -5.45 29.33
N GLN A 119 10.21 -5.82 29.52
CA GLN A 119 9.80 -6.67 30.63
C GLN A 119 10.48 -8.05 30.60
N VAL A 120 10.70 -8.64 29.42
CA VAL A 120 11.49 -9.87 29.28
C VAL A 120 12.92 -9.64 29.77
N ARG A 121 13.58 -8.55 29.35
CA ARG A 121 14.95 -8.22 29.78
C ARG A 121 15.06 -8.00 31.28
N VAL A 122 14.08 -7.31 31.89
CA VAL A 122 14.02 -7.11 33.34
C VAL A 122 13.87 -8.44 34.05
N ALA A 123 12.99 -9.32 33.57
CA ALA A 123 12.81 -10.64 34.16
C ALA A 123 14.07 -11.51 34.00
N ASP A 124 14.78 -11.44 32.87
CA ASP A 124 16.05 -12.16 32.68
C ASP A 124 17.10 -11.75 33.73
N LYS A 125 17.26 -10.44 33.97
CA LYS A 125 18.16 -9.92 35.01
C LYS A 125 17.73 -10.36 36.41
N ALA A 126 16.44 -10.26 36.72
CA ALA A 126 15.90 -10.69 38.01
C ALA A 126 16.08 -12.21 38.25
N GLN A 127 16.01 -13.02 37.19
CA GLN A 127 16.32 -14.44 37.28
C GLN A 127 17.79 -14.68 37.63
N GLU A 128 18.70 -13.95 37.00
CA GLU A 128 20.14 -14.03 37.27
C GLU A 128 20.45 -13.61 38.73
N ASP A 129 19.86 -12.51 39.19
CA ASP A 129 19.96 -12.07 40.59
C ASP A 129 19.46 -13.15 41.57
N MET A 130 18.36 -13.84 41.24
CA MET A 130 17.88 -14.96 42.07
C MET A 130 18.77 -16.18 42.04
N LEU A 131 19.37 -16.51 40.91
CA LEU A 131 20.32 -17.61 40.83
C LEU A 131 21.58 -17.30 41.66
N HIS A 132 22.12 -16.09 41.56
CA HIS A 132 23.22 -15.64 42.41
C HIS A 132 22.84 -15.67 43.90
N LYS A 133 21.63 -15.20 44.26
CA LYS A 133 21.16 -15.27 45.64
C LYS A 133 21.11 -16.70 46.17
N ILE A 134 20.65 -17.65 45.35
CA ILE A 134 20.63 -19.07 45.69
C ILE A 134 22.05 -19.61 45.87
N GLU A 135 22.98 -19.27 44.97
CA GLU A 135 24.38 -19.70 45.04
C GLU A 135 25.09 -19.23 46.32
N PHE A 136 24.90 -17.98 46.70
CA PHE A 136 25.57 -17.39 47.86
C PHE A 136 24.86 -17.65 49.21
N THR A 137 23.71 -18.32 49.20
CA THR A 137 22.93 -18.56 50.43
C THR A 137 22.93 -20.04 50.79
N ASN A 138 23.43 -20.37 51.98
CA ASN A 138 23.25 -21.69 52.56
C ASN A 138 21.86 -21.79 53.23
N ALA A 139 20.83 -21.94 52.40
CA ALA A 139 19.43 -21.84 52.82
C ALA A 139 18.94 -23.13 53.52
N ASN A 140 18.18 -22.97 54.61
CA ASN A 140 17.40 -24.06 55.17
C ASN A 140 16.22 -24.42 54.25
N VAL A 141 15.49 -25.49 54.55
CA VAL A 141 14.38 -25.99 53.72
C VAL A 141 13.30 -24.93 53.45
N VAL A 142 12.94 -24.15 54.47
CA VAL A 142 11.89 -23.13 54.37
C VAL A 142 12.34 -21.98 53.46
N ASP A 143 13.56 -21.49 53.65
CA ASP A 143 14.09 -20.38 52.86
C ASP A 143 14.43 -20.81 51.43
N GLY A 144 14.90 -22.05 51.24
CA GLY A 144 15.09 -22.64 49.92
C GLY A 144 13.78 -22.75 49.13
N PHE A 145 12.69 -23.16 49.79
CA PHE A 145 11.36 -23.17 49.15
C PHE A 145 10.90 -21.78 48.74
N LYS A 146 11.10 -20.75 49.57
CA LYS A 146 10.75 -19.36 49.22
C LYS A 146 11.55 -18.86 48.02
N LEU A 147 12.86 -19.10 47.99
CA LEU A 147 13.71 -18.73 46.86
C LEU A 147 13.27 -19.43 45.56
N TYR A 148 12.95 -20.72 45.64
CA TYR A 148 12.39 -21.46 44.51
C TYR A 148 11.07 -20.86 44.02
N LYS A 149 10.13 -20.55 44.92
CA LYS A 149 8.84 -19.96 44.56
C LYS A 149 9.01 -18.60 43.90
N ALA A 150 9.87 -17.73 44.44
CA ALA A 150 10.19 -16.45 43.82
C ALA A 150 10.77 -16.62 42.40
N LEU A 151 11.73 -17.53 42.21
CA LEU A 151 12.31 -17.82 40.90
C LEU A 151 11.25 -18.37 39.93
N GLN A 152 10.34 -19.23 40.42
CA GLN A 152 9.24 -19.77 39.63
C GLN A 152 8.31 -18.66 39.11
N GLU A 153 7.94 -17.71 39.98
CA GLU A 153 7.09 -16.57 39.62
C GLU A 153 7.74 -15.66 38.58
N ILE A 154 9.03 -15.32 38.76
CA ILE A 154 9.78 -14.53 37.77
C ILE A 154 9.79 -15.26 36.41
N ARG A 155 10.06 -16.57 36.39
CA ARG A 155 10.05 -17.38 35.16
C ARG A 155 8.68 -17.45 34.49
N GLN A 156 7.61 -17.50 35.27
CA GLN A 156 6.23 -17.46 34.75
C GLN A 156 5.93 -16.10 34.13
N ARG A 157 6.25 -15.01 34.83
CA ARG A 157 6.08 -13.65 34.33
C ARG A 157 6.86 -13.40 33.04
N ARG A 158 8.12 -13.87 32.97
CA ARG A 158 8.92 -13.80 31.75
C ARG A 158 8.25 -14.50 30.57
N ARG A 159 7.75 -15.72 30.77
CA ARG A 159 7.05 -16.48 29.71
C ARG A 159 5.83 -15.74 29.20
N GLN A 160 4.99 -15.23 30.09
CA GLN A 160 3.83 -14.43 29.71
C GLN A 160 4.22 -13.20 28.87
N CYS A 161 5.29 -12.49 29.23
CA CYS A 161 5.78 -11.36 28.41
C CYS A 161 6.25 -11.82 27.03
N LYS A 162 7.02 -12.93 27.00
CA LYS A 162 7.56 -13.47 25.77
C LYS A 162 6.45 -13.94 24.82
N ASP A 163 5.41 -14.59 25.35
CA ASP A 163 4.27 -15.04 24.55
C ASP A 163 3.57 -13.86 23.85
N VAL A 164 3.44 -12.72 24.55
CA VAL A 164 2.93 -11.47 23.96
C VAL A 164 3.87 -10.93 22.88
N CYS A 165 5.18 -10.93 23.12
CA CYS A 165 6.17 -10.54 22.11
C CYS A 165 6.11 -11.44 20.87
N ASP A 166 5.93 -12.76 21.03
CA ASP A 166 5.86 -13.72 19.94
C ASP A 166 4.59 -13.52 19.10
N MET A 167 3.45 -13.24 19.75
CA MET A 167 2.19 -12.88 19.10
C MET A 167 2.33 -11.55 18.32
N LEU A 168 2.79 -10.48 18.96
CA LEU A 168 2.99 -9.18 18.31
C LEU A 168 4.05 -9.26 17.20
N GLY A 169 5.09 -10.05 17.40
CA GLY A 169 6.13 -10.30 16.40
C GLY A 169 5.60 -11.04 15.18
N THR A 170 4.62 -11.93 15.35
CA THR A 170 3.93 -12.59 14.24
C THR A 170 3.12 -11.59 13.42
N ILE A 171 2.36 -10.71 14.09
CA ILE A 171 1.61 -9.64 13.42
C ILE A 171 2.58 -8.70 12.68
N HIS A 172 3.70 -8.32 13.30
CA HIS A 172 4.69 -7.46 12.65
C HIS A 172 5.31 -8.11 11.41
N ARG A 173 5.68 -9.40 11.47
CA ARG A 173 6.26 -10.14 10.34
C ARG A 173 5.29 -10.30 9.17
N SER A 174 3.98 -10.27 9.39
CA SER A 174 2.98 -10.29 8.32
C SER A 174 3.02 -9.05 7.42
N GLY A 175 3.69 -7.98 7.84
CA GLY A 175 3.70 -6.70 7.13
C GLY A 175 2.54 -5.78 7.49
N THR A 176 1.52 -6.27 8.20
CA THR A 176 0.30 -5.51 8.55
C THR A 176 0.62 -4.15 9.19
N VAL A 177 1.46 -4.11 10.22
CA VAL A 177 1.82 -2.86 10.91
C VAL A 177 2.49 -1.85 9.97
N SER A 178 3.33 -2.32 9.04
CA SER A 178 3.98 -1.46 8.05
C SER A 178 2.98 -0.94 7.02
N SER A 179 2.04 -1.78 6.56
CA SER A 179 0.96 -1.37 5.67
C SER A 179 0.06 -0.30 6.30
N LEU A 180 -0.29 -0.44 7.58
CA LEU A 180 -1.07 0.55 8.33
C LEU A 180 -0.37 1.92 8.40
N MET A 181 0.95 1.92 8.63
CA MET A 181 1.75 3.14 8.67
C MET A 181 1.86 3.80 7.29
N ASN A 182 2.05 2.99 6.24
CA ASN A 182 2.11 3.48 4.87
C ASN A 182 0.77 4.07 4.42
N LEU A 183 -0.35 3.43 4.78
CA LEU A 183 -1.69 3.92 4.47
C LEU A 183 -1.90 5.34 4.98
N GLN A 184 -1.47 5.64 6.21
CA GLN A 184 -1.57 6.99 6.74
C GLN A 184 -0.79 8.00 5.89
N ASN A 185 0.46 7.68 5.54
CA ASN A 185 1.29 8.56 4.71
C ASN A 185 0.65 8.83 3.34
N GLU A 186 0.10 7.80 2.70
CA GLU A 186 -0.57 7.95 1.40
C GLU A 186 -1.86 8.79 1.53
N MET A 187 -2.61 8.64 2.62
CA MET A 187 -3.79 9.46 2.89
C MET A 187 -3.43 10.92 3.13
N THR A 188 -2.33 11.20 3.85
CA THR A 188 -1.83 12.57 4.02
C THR A 188 -1.45 13.19 2.67
N LYS A 189 -0.70 12.47 1.83
CA LYS A 189 -0.34 12.95 0.48
C LYS A 189 -1.57 13.18 -0.40
N TYR A 190 -2.55 12.28 -0.33
CA TYR A 190 -3.79 12.42 -1.08
C TYR A 190 -4.54 13.70 -0.67
N HIS A 191 -4.62 13.98 0.63
CA HIS A 191 -5.26 15.19 1.13
C HIS A 191 -4.49 16.46 0.70
N GLU A 192 -3.17 16.46 0.80
CA GLU A 192 -2.32 17.55 0.29
C GLU A 192 -2.52 17.77 -1.22
N HIS A 193 -2.65 16.69 -1.99
CA HIS A 193 -2.93 16.77 -3.42
C HIS A 193 -4.32 17.35 -3.71
N LEU A 194 -5.35 17.00 -2.92
CA LEU A 194 -6.70 17.56 -3.09
C LEU A 194 -6.74 19.07 -2.86
N GLU A 195 -5.98 19.58 -1.90
CA GLU A 195 -5.88 21.02 -1.60
C GLU A 195 -5.07 21.77 -2.68
N THR A 196 -4.11 21.10 -3.32
CA THR A 196 -3.19 21.73 -4.29
C THR A 196 -3.53 21.45 -5.75
N ARG A 197 -4.56 20.64 -6.02
CA ARG A 197 -4.94 20.30 -7.39
C ARG A 197 -5.34 21.55 -8.16
N THR A 198 -4.66 21.80 -9.28
CA THR A 198 -5.06 22.84 -10.22
C THR A 198 -5.90 22.22 -11.33
N TYR A 199 -7.10 22.76 -11.53
CA TYR A 199 -7.93 22.36 -12.65
C TYR A 199 -7.36 22.96 -13.95
N THR A 200 -7.06 22.09 -14.91
CA THR A 200 -6.66 22.48 -16.27
C THR A 200 -7.84 22.24 -17.20
N PRO A 201 -8.47 23.30 -17.74
CA PRO A 201 -9.56 23.15 -18.68
C PRO A 201 -9.10 22.41 -19.93
N ARG A 202 -9.88 21.41 -20.39
CA ARG A 202 -9.52 20.59 -21.55
C ARG A 202 -10.24 20.98 -22.85
N ILE A 203 -11.41 21.61 -22.71
CA ILE A 203 -12.33 21.89 -23.83
C ILE A 203 -12.78 23.36 -23.77
N LEU A 204 -13.13 23.83 -22.58
CA LEU A 204 -13.72 25.17 -22.39
C LEU A 204 -12.73 26.11 -21.69
N GLU A 205 -11.54 26.30 -22.27
CA GLU A 205 -10.53 27.21 -21.71
C GLU A 205 -11.06 28.63 -21.52
N GLU A 206 -11.87 29.13 -22.46
CA GLU A 206 -12.46 30.47 -22.40
C GLU A 206 -13.42 30.68 -21.21
N LEU A 207 -14.05 29.61 -20.69
CA LEU A 207 -14.95 29.68 -19.54
C LEU A 207 -14.23 30.14 -18.26
N PHE A 208 -12.94 29.85 -18.15
CA PHE A 208 -12.14 30.13 -16.96
C PHE A 208 -11.31 31.41 -17.08
N ASN A 209 -11.36 32.11 -18.23
CA ASN A 209 -10.57 33.31 -18.51
C ASN A 209 -11.29 34.63 -18.13
N THR A 210 -12.63 34.68 -18.06
CA THR A 210 -13.37 35.88 -17.61
C THR A 210 -14.77 35.54 -17.10
N ILE A 211 -15.13 36.00 -15.90
CA ILE A 211 -16.49 35.87 -15.36
C ILE A 211 -17.35 36.97 -15.98
N THR A 212 -18.05 36.68 -17.07
CA THR A 212 -19.13 37.54 -17.57
C THR A 212 -20.24 36.65 -18.12
N SER A 213 -21.49 36.92 -17.73
CA SER A 213 -22.66 36.11 -18.12
C SER A 213 -22.79 35.93 -19.64
N ALA A 214 -22.38 36.93 -20.42
CA ALA A 214 -22.37 36.87 -21.89
C ALA A 214 -21.45 35.78 -22.49
N ASN A 215 -20.38 35.38 -21.78
CA ASN A 215 -19.48 34.32 -22.24
C ASN A 215 -20.03 32.92 -21.91
N LEU A 216 -20.81 32.78 -20.83
CA LEU A 216 -21.45 31.52 -20.47
C LEU A 216 -22.44 31.07 -21.56
N ASP A 217 -23.28 31.99 -22.05
CA ASP A 217 -24.29 31.66 -23.08
C ASP A 217 -23.63 31.28 -24.42
N LYS A 218 -22.49 31.87 -24.76
CA LYS A 218 -21.71 31.55 -25.95
C LYS A 218 -21.01 30.19 -25.85
N VAL A 219 -20.54 29.82 -24.66
CA VAL A 219 -19.92 28.51 -24.40
C VAL A 219 -20.98 27.39 -24.38
N LEU A 220 -22.13 27.61 -23.74
CA LEU A 220 -23.22 26.64 -23.66
C LEU A 220 -23.87 26.36 -25.02
N SER A 221 -23.98 27.36 -25.89
CA SER A 221 -24.43 27.18 -27.28
C SER A 221 -23.42 26.40 -28.14
N GLY A 222 -22.12 26.45 -27.82
CA GLY A 222 -21.10 25.62 -28.46
C GLY A 222 -21.13 24.16 -28.02
N VAL A 223 -21.47 23.87 -26.76
CA VAL A 223 -21.57 22.49 -26.22
C VAL A 223 -22.74 21.72 -26.85
N GLN A 224 -23.85 22.39 -27.16
CA GLN A 224 -25.00 21.78 -27.87
C GLN A 224 -24.66 21.30 -29.30
N ASN A 225 -23.60 21.85 -29.92
CA ASN A 225 -23.12 21.40 -31.22
C ASN A 225 -22.22 20.14 -31.15
N ILE A 226 -21.68 19.82 -29.97
CA ILE A 226 -20.84 18.61 -29.78
C ILE A 226 -21.74 17.37 -29.63
N GLU A 227 -22.88 17.50 -28.95
CA GLU A 227 -23.89 16.42 -28.84
C GLU A 227 -24.58 16.09 -30.18
N SER A 228 -24.51 16.98 -31.17
CA SER A 228 -25.14 16.76 -32.49
C SER A 228 -24.20 16.15 -33.53
N GLU A 229 -22.87 16.19 -33.34
CA GLU A 229 -21.92 15.47 -34.20
C GLU A 229 -21.75 13.99 -33.82
N GLU A 230 -21.95 13.59 -32.56
CA GLU A 230 -21.97 12.17 -32.16
C GLU A 230 -23.22 11.41 -32.64
N ASN A 231 -24.32 12.11 -32.94
CA ASN A 231 -25.56 11.49 -33.43
C ASN A 231 -25.64 11.36 -34.97
N LEU A 232 -24.61 11.79 -35.71
CA LEU A 232 -24.58 11.67 -37.18
C LEU A 232 -23.82 10.45 -37.69
N ASP A 233 -23.12 9.71 -36.83
CA ASP A 233 -22.33 8.51 -37.22
C ASP A 233 -23.04 7.17 -36.93
N GLU A 234 -24.28 7.19 -36.41
CA GLU A 234 -25.13 5.99 -36.24
C GLU A 234 -26.20 5.82 -37.35
N SER A 235 -26.11 6.58 -38.44
CA SER A 235 -27.05 6.46 -39.58
C SER A 235 -26.38 6.35 -40.95
N ALA A 236 -25.42 5.42 -41.07
CA ALA A 236 -24.88 4.93 -42.34
C ALA A 236 -25.06 3.41 -42.49
#